data_AF-A0A924MQX8-F1
#
_entry.id   AF-A0A924MQX8-F1
#
_cell.length_a   1.000
_cell.length_b   1.000
_cell.length_c   1.000
_cell.angle_alpha   90.00
_cell.angle_beta   90.00
_cell.angle_gamma   90.00
#
_symmetry.space_group_name_H-M   'P 1'
#
loop_
_entity.id
_entity.type
_entity.pdbx_description
1 polymer ?
#
loop_
_entity_poly.entity_id
_entity_poly.type
_entity_poly.pdbx_seq_one_letter_code
_entity_poly.pdbx_strand_id
1 'polypeptide(L)'
;MSYRATVGHQVHGFADLRELMGKASPARSGDQLAGVGARTAQERVAAQAGLADVPLATFLSEAVVPYESDEVTRLIVDSPDAAAVAPVRHLTVGGLRDWLLSDGATLASLAALARGLTPEMAAAVS
;
A
#
# COMPACT_ATOMS: atom_id res chain seq x y z
N MET A 1 5.62 -10.34 7.59
CA MET A 1 5.70 -9.62 8.89
C MET A 1 4.30 -9.43 9.42
N SER A 2 4.07 -9.33 10.74
CA SER A 2 2.73 -8.98 11.25
C SER A 2 2.55 -7.47 11.34
N TYR A 3 1.57 -6.91 10.63
CA TYR A 3 1.20 -5.49 10.70
C TYR A 3 0.25 -5.25 11.87
N ARG A 4 0.31 -4.09 12.51
CA ARG A 4 -0.51 -3.78 13.68
C ARG A 4 -0.92 -2.32 13.70
N ALA A 5 -2.11 -2.06 14.21
CA ALA A 5 -2.60 -0.71 14.49
C ALA A 5 -3.40 -0.69 15.79
N THR A 6 -3.35 0.43 16.51
CA THR A 6 -4.14 0.62 17.74
C THR A 6 -5.20 1.67 17.51
N VAL A 7 -6.46 1.33 17.76
CA VAL A 7 -7.60 2.27 17.69
C VAL A 7 -8.30 2.25 19.04
N GLY A 8 -8.26 3.39 19.73
CA GLY A 8 -8.70 3.48 21.13
C GLY A 8 -7.85 2.58 22.03
N HIS A 9 -8.48 1.60 22.68
CA HIS A 9 -7.82 0.62 23.55
C HIS A 9 -7.65 -0.77 22.91
N GLN A 10 -7.96 -0.91 21.62
CA GLN A 10 -7.90 -2.19 20.93
C GLN A 10 -6.74 -2.22 19.93
N VAL A 11 -5.94 -3.28 20.02
CA VAL A 11 -4.87 -3.57 19.06
C VAL A 11 -5.40 -4.54 18.00
N HIS A 12 -5.32 -4.12 16.75
CA HIS A 12 -5.68 -4.92 15.58
C HIS A 12 -4.39 -5.43 14.94
N GLY A 13 -4.36 -6.71 14.58
CA GLY A 13 -3.24 -7.34 13.89
C GLY A 13 -3.67 -7.84 12.51
N PHE A 14 -2.76 -7.78 11.55
CA PHE A 14 -2.93 -8.28 10.19
C PHE A 14 -1.73 -9.15 9.85
N ALA A 15 -1.98 -10.33 9.28
CA ALA A 15 -0.98 -11.38 9.12
C ALA A 15 0.10 -11.01 8.10
N ASP A 16 -0.28 -10.32 7.03
CA ASP A 16 0.58 -9.93 5.92
C ASP A 16 0.06 -8.67 5.21
N LEU A 17 0.81 -8.19 4.20
CA LEU A 17 0.46 -6.98 3.46
C LEU A 17 -0.84 -7.15 2.67
N ARG A 18 -1.10 -8.36 2.16
CA ARG A 18 -2.32 -8.68 1.40
C ARG A 18 -3.56 -8.50 2.29
N GLU A 19 -3.53 -9.04 3.50
CA GLU A 19 -4.62 -8.86 4.46
C GLU A 19 -4.79 -7.39 4.84
N LEU A 20 -3.70 -6.69 5.17
CA LEU A 20 -3.75 -5.28 5.53
C LEU A 20 -4.41 -4.42 4.43
N MET A 21 -3.96 -4.58 3.18
CA MET A 21 -4.52 -3.85 2.04
C MET A 21 -5.98 -4.23 1.78
N GLY A 22 -6.33 -5.51 1.87
CA GLY A 22 -7.71 -5.98 1.70
C GLY A 22 -8.68 -5.43 2.75
N LYS A 23 -8.24 -5.36 4.02
CA LYS A 23 -9.05 -4.82 5.11
C LYS A 23 -9.12 -3.28 5.09
N ALA A 24 -8.12 -2.60 4.52
CA ALA A 24 -8.10 -1.15 4.39
C ALA A 24 -9.02 -0.60 3.28
N SER A 25 -9.44 -1.45 2.32
CA SER A 25 -10.28 -1.05 1.20
C SER A 25 -11.65 -0.50 1.66
N PRO A 26 -12.26 0.43 0.89
CA PRO A 26 -13.66 0.79 1.10
C PRO A 26 -14.58 -0.43 1.03
N ALA A 27 -15.68 -0.42 1.78
CA ALA A 27 -16.60 -1.55 1.81
C ALA A 27 -17.20 -1.82 0.41
N ARG A 28 -16.83 -2.96 -0.19
CA ARG A 28 -17.30 -3.44 -1.49
C ARG A 28 -17.88 -4.84 -1.34
N SER A 29 -18.99 -5.14 -2.02
CA SER A 29 -19.66 -6.45 -1.91
C SER A 29 -18.77 -7.61 -2.35
N GLY A 30 -17.92 -7.41 -3.37
CA GLY A 30 -16.95 -8.41 -3.83
C GLY A 30 -15.92 -8.78 -2.76
N ASP A 31 -15.31 -7.78 -2.13
CA ASP A 31 -14.31 -7.98 -1.06
C ASP A 31 -14.91 -8.71 0.16
N GLN A 32 -16.17 -8.41 0.48
CA GLN A 32 -16.91 -9.09 1.55
C GLN A 32 -17.22 -10.54 1.18
N LEU A 33 -17.69 -10.79 -0.05
CA LEU A 33 -17.97 -12.13 -0.54
C LEU A 33 -16.72 -13.01 -0.59
N ALA A 34 -15.57 -12.43 -0.97
CA ALA A 34 -14.28 -13.09 -0.99
C ALA A 34 -13.62 -13.22 0.40
N GLY A 35 -14.21 -12.64 1.46
CA GLY A 35 -13.69 -12.69 2.82
C GLY A 35 -12.47 -11.80 3.10
N VAL A 36 -12.06 -10.98 2.13
CA VAL A 36 -10.85 -10.14 2.21
C VAL A 36 -11.13 -8.75 2.81
N GLY A 37 -12.37 -8.26 2.71
CA GLY A 37 -12.77 -6.96 3.26
C GLY A 37 -12.89 -6.97 4.78
N ALA A 38 -12.79 -5.80 5.42
CA ALA A 38 -12.94 -5.67 6.87
C ALA A 38 -14.35 -6.07 7.35
N ARG A 39 -14.42 -6.79 8.47
CA ARG A 39 -15.65 -7.27 9.12
C ARG A 39 -16.42 -6.15 9.79
N THR A 40 -15.71 -5.11 10.24
CA THR A 40 -16.31 -3.97 10.92
C THR A 40 -15.71 -2.65 10.40
N ALA A 41 -16.42 -1.55 10.64
CA ALA A 41 -15.88 -0.22 10.34
C ALA A 41 -14.63 0.10 11.17
N GLN A 42 -14.57 -0.36 12.42
CA GLN A 42 -13.42 -0.16 13.29
C GLN A 42 -12.18 -0.91 12.79
N GLU A 43 -12.34 -2.17 12.37
CA GLU A 43 -11.24 -2.97 11.78
C GLU A 43 -10.72 -2.32 10.49
N ARG A 44 -11.61 -1.75 9.66
CA ARG A 44 -11.20 -1.01 8.46
C ARG A 44 -10.39 0.24 8.80
N VAL A 45 -10.84 1.04 9.77
CA VAL A 45 -10.10 2.23 10.21
C VAL A 45 -8.73 1.84 10.79
N ALA A 46 -8.67 0.74 11.55
CA ALA A 46 -7.41 0.21 12.04
C ALA A 46 -6.49 -0.24 10.89
N ALA A 47 -7.03 -0.91 9.86
CA ALA A 47 -6.26 -1.31 8.69
C ALA A 47 -5.75 -0.10 7.90
N GLN A 48 -6.57 0.94 7.74
CA GLN A 48 -6.17 2.19 7.08
C GLN A 48 -5.06 2.91 7.86
N ALA A 49 -5.18 2.97 9.20
CA ALA A 49 -4.13 3.52 10.05
C ALA A 49 -2.83 2.71 9.95
N GLY A 50 -2.92 1.38 10.01
CA GLY A 50 -1.77 0.50 9.85
C GLY A 50 -1.12 0.61 8.47
N LEU A 51 -1.92 0.70 7.40
CA LEU A 51 -1.43 0.86 6.03
C LEU A 51 -0.73 2.20 5.83
N ALA A 52 -1.27 3.28 6.42
CA ALA A 52 -0.66 4.61 6.35
C ALA A 52 0.77 4.66 6.93
N ASP A 53 1.07 3.80 7.91
CA ASP A 53 2.40 3.69 8.54
C ASP A 53 3.36 2.76 7.79
N VAL A 54 2.91 2.03 6.75
CA VAL A 54 3.77 1.12 5.99
C VAL A 54 4.79 1.92 5.17
N PRO A 55 6.11 1.68 5.33
CA PRO A 55 7.13 2.28 4.48
C PRO A 55 6.94 1.88 3.02
N LEU A 56 7.07 2.80 2.06
CA LEU A 56 6.96 2.48 0.63
C LEU A 56 7.96 1.40 0.21
N ALA A 57 9.17 1.42 0.78
CA ALA A 57 10.17 0.39 0.51
C ALA A 57 9.70 -1.05 0.78
N THR A 58 8.69 -1.25 1.64
CA THR A 58 8.10 -2.57 1.92
C THR A 58 7.53 -3.21 0.66
N PHE A 59 6.86 -2.43 -0.19
CA PHE A 59 6.25 -2.90 -1.45
C PHE A 59 7.29 -3.32 -2.50
N LEU A 60 8.56 -2.96 -2.32
CA LEU A 60 9.66 -3.39 -3.18
C LEU A 60 10.25 -4.75 -2.76
N SER A 61 9.96 -5.21 -1.54
CA SER A 61 10.50 -6.45 -0.98
C SER A 61 9.44 -7.49 -0.61
N GLU A 62 8.18 -7.06 -0.43
CA GLU A 62 7.05 -7.92 -0.11
C GLU A 62 6.02 -7.84 -1.24
N ALA A 63 5.90 -8.93 -2.00
CA ALA A 63 4.92 -9.03 -3.07
C ALA A 63 3.61 -9.62 -2.54
N VAL A 64 2.46 -9.01 -2.89
CA VAL A 64 1.13 -9.52 -2.52
C VAL A 64 0.80 -10.84 -3.19
N VAL A 65 1.40 -11.12 -4.36
CA VAL A 65 1.38 -12.40 -5.07
C VAL A 65 2.83 -12.88 -5.22
N PRO A 66 3.17 -14.16 -4.99
CA PRO A 66 4.56 -14.62 -5.06
C PRO A 66 5.17 -14.50 -6.47
N TYR A 67 6.38 -13.92 -6.54
CA TYR A 67 7.14 -13.67 -7.77
C TYR A 67 7.33 -14.93 -8.63
N GLU A 68 7.59 -16.08 -8.01
CA GLU A 68 7.85 -17.35 -8.69
C GLU A 68 6.58 -17.89 -9.37
N SER A 69 5.41 -17.54 -8.85
CA SER A 69 4.12 -18.08 -9.29
C SER A 69 3.36 -17.20 -10.28
N ASP A 70 3.78 -15.95 -10.49
CA ASP A 70 3.00 -14.96 -11.24
C ASP A 70 3.87 -14.10 -12.16
N GLU A 71 3.55 -14.11 -13.45
CA GLU A 71 4.32 -13.36 -14.46
C GLU A 71 4.11 -11.84 -14.36
N VAL A 72 2.95 -11.40 -13.92
CA VAL A 72 2.63 -9.98 -13.76
C VAL A 72 3.44 -9.38 -12.61
N THR A 73 3.58 -10.12 -11.50
CA THR A 73 4.45 -9.76 -10.38
C THR A 73 5.89 -9.65 -10.83
N ARG A 74 6.38 -10.57 -11.66
CA ARG A 74 7.75 -10.46 -12.22
C ARG A 74 7.92 -9.19 -13.03
N LEU A 75 6.96 -8.90 -13.92
CA LEU A 75 6.96 -7.66 -14.68
C LEU A 75 6.95 -6.43 -13.75
N ILE A 76 6.12 -6.42 -12.71
CA ILE A 76 6.02 -5.31 -11.74
C ILE A 76 7.30 -5.13 -10.92
N VAL A 77 7.99 -6.21 -10.56
CA VAL A 77 9.21 -6.16 -9.74
C VAL A 77 10.43 -5.80 -10.58
N ASP A 78 10.51 -6.28 -11.82
CA ASP A 78 11.70 -6.15 -12.67
C ASP A 78 11.70 -4.85 -13.52
N SER A 79 10.55 -4.21 -13.69
CA SER A 79 10.39 -2.99 -14.52
C SER A 79 10.65 -1.64 -13.84
N PRO A 80 10.45 -1.44 -12.52
CA PRO A 80 10.53 -0.11 -11.92
C PRO A 80 11.92 0.51 -11.97
N ASP A 81 11.94 1.81 -12.25
CA ASP A 81 13.15 2.60 -12.17
C ASP A 81 13.41 2.99 -10.70
N ALA A 82 14.39 2.32 -10.09
CA ALA A 82 14.79 2.58 -8.70
C ALA A 82 15.22 4.04 -8.47
N ALA A 83 15.74 4.73 -9.49
CA ALA A 83 16.10 6.13 -9.38
C ALA A 83 14.85 7.03 -9.39
N ALA A 84 13.79 6.65 -10.11
CA ALA A 84 12.54 7.40 -10.18
C ALA A 84 11.81 7.45 -8.82
N VAL A 85 11.86 6.37 -8.03
CA VAL A 85 11.21 6.32 -6.70
C VAL A 85 12.04 6.95 -5.60
N ALA A 86 13.34 7.18 -5.83
CA ALA A 86 14.27 7.69 -4.81
C ALA A 86 13.77 8.93 -4.03
N PRO A 87 13.12 9.94 -4.66
CA PRO A 87 12.61 11.12 -3.95
C PRO A 87 11.56 10.81 -2.88
N VAL A 88 10.77 9.75 -3.05
CA VAL A 88 9.66 9.39 -2.15
C VAL A 88 9.88 8.06 -1.41
N ARG A 89 10.89 7.27 -1.79
CA ARG A 89 11.16 5.92 -1.26
C ARG A 89 11.20 5.83 0.27
N HIS A 90 11.63 6.91 0.93
CA HIS A 90 11.77 7.00 2.38
C HIS A 90 10.44 7.28 3.11
N LEU A 91 9.38 7.62 2.37
CA LEU A 91 8.06 7.91 2.92
C LEU A 91 7.31 6.63 3.28
N THR A 92 6.31 6.79 4.14
CA THR A 92 5.25 5.80 4.32
C THR A 92 4.16 6.01 3.26
N VAL A 93 3.17 5.11 3.20
CA VAL A 93 1.96 5.32 2.38
C VAL A 93 1.27 6.63 2.74
N GLY A 94 1.15 6.94 4.04
CA GLY A 94 0.62 8.22 4.51
C GLY A 94 1.47 9.40 4.05
N GLY A 95 2.80 9.28 4.13
CA GLY A 95 3.72 10.30 3.63
C GLY A 95 3.60 10.51 2.12
N LEU A 96 3.41 9.44 1.34
CA LEU A 96 3.18 9.54 -0.11
C LEU A 96 1.88 10.28 -0.42
N ARG A 97 0.79 9.98 0.30
CA ARG A 97 -0.48 10.70 0.18
C ARG A 97 -0.27 12.19 0.42
N ASP A 98 0.38 12.54 1.51
CA ASP A 98 0.59 13.94 1.88
C ASP A 98 1.49 14.65 0.86
N TRP A 99 2.50 13.97 0.31
CA TRP A 99 3.32 14.49 -0.79
C TRP A 99 2.51 14.73 -2.08
N LEU A 100 1.66 13.76 -2.46
CA LEU A 100 0.78 13.85 -3.64
C LEU A 100 -0.23 15.01 -3.53
N LEU A 101 -0.62 15.38 -2.32
CA LEU A 101 -1.55 16.49 -2.05
C LEU A 101 -0.83 17.83 -1.82
N SER A 102 0.50 17.86 -1.90
CA SER A 102 1.31 19.07 -1.72
C SER A 102 1.56 19.81 -3.04
N ASP A 103 1.99 21.07 -2.95
CA ASP A 103 2.45 21.86 -4.11
C ASP A 103 3.68 21.25 -4.82
N GLY A 104 4.37 20.29 -4.16
CA GLY A 104 5.51 19.58 -4.72
C GLY A 104 5.12 18.57 -5.82
N ALA A 105 3.88 18.08 -5.82
CA ALA A 105 3.35 17.09 -6.78
C ALA A 105 2.96 17.73 -8.13
N THR A 106 3.91 18.45 -8.73
CA THR A 106 3.75 19.04 -10.06
C THR A 106 3.68 17.96 -11.14
N LEU A 107 3.11 18.29 -12.31
CA LEU A 107 3.07 17.39 -13.48
C LEU A 107 4.47 16.81 -13.82
N ALA A 108 5.51 17.64 -13.76
CA ALA A 108 6.89 17.21 -14.03
C ALA A 108 7.39 16.20 -12.99
N SER A 109 7.13 16.45 -11.70
CA SER A 109 7.53 15.53 -10.62
C SER A 109 6.78 14.20 -10.70
N LEU A 110 5.48 14.23 -11.02
CA LEU A 110 4.65 13.03 -11.17
C LEU A 110 5.09 12.21 -12.39
N ALA A 111 5.37 12.86 -13.52
CA ALA A 111 5.89 12.19 -14.71
C ALA A 111 7.24 11.51 -14.46
N ALA A 112 8.13 12.16 -13.68
CA ALA A 112 9.40 11.57 -13.28
C ALA A 112 9.22 10.39 -12.32
N LEU A 113 8.25 10.48 -11.39
CA LEU A 113 7.97 9.45 -10.40
C LEU A 113 7.25 8.22 -10.97
N ALA A 114 6.47 8.38 -12.05
CA ALA A 114 5.55 7.36 -12.55
C ALA A 114 6.17 5.97 -12.77
N ARG A 115 7.42 5.90 -13.25
CA ARG A 115 8.12 4.62 -13.48
C ARG A 115 8.70 3.98 -12.21
N GLY A 116 8.66 4.67 -11.08
CA GLY A 116 9.18 4.18 -9.80
C GLY A 116 8.12 3.60 -8.88
N LEU A 117 6.83 3.87 -9.13
CA LEU A 117 5.73 3.38 -8.30
C LEU A 117 5.23 2.02 -8.80
N THR A 118 5.10 1.06 -7.89
CA THR A 118 4.43 -0.21 -8.20
C THR A 118 2.91 -0.05 -8.12
N PRO A 119 2.12 -0.94 -8.76
CA PRO A 119 0.67 -0.95 -8.63
C PRO A 119 0.19 -1.06 -7.18
N GLU A 120 0.91 -1.80 -6.33
CA GLU A 120 0.58 -1.95 -4.91
C GLU A 120 0.78 -0.64 -4.13
N MET A 121 1.83 0.13 -4.43
CA MET A 121 2.01 1.47 -3.85
C MET A 121 0.87 2.42 -4.27
N ALA A 122 0.50 2.38 -5.55
CA ALA A 122 -0.60 3.19 -6.08
C ALA A 122 -1.95 2.79 -5.47
N ALA A 123 -2.20 1.50 -5.27
CA ALA A 123 -3.40 1.00 -4.61
C ALA A 123 -3.43 1.36 -3.11
N ALA A 124 -2.28 1.33 -2.43
CA ALA A 124 -2.20 1.62 -1.01
C ALA A 124 -2.54 3.08 -0.66
N VAL A 125 -2.26 4.01 -1.57
CA VAL A 125 -2.48 5.46 -1.38
C VAL A 125 -3.87 5.94 -1.85
N SER A 126 -4.68 5.05 -2.45
CA SER A 126 -5.96 5.37 -3.09
C SER A 126 -7.17 5.41 -2.13
#